data_AF-A0A452ZQI7-F1
#
_entry.id   AF-A0A452ZQI7-F1
#
_cell.length_a   1.000
_cell.length_b   1.000
_cell.length_c   1.000
_cell.angle_alpha   90.00
_cell.angle_beta   90.00
_cell.angle_gamma   90.00
#
_symmetry.space_group_name_H-M   'P 1'
#
loop_
_entity.id
_entity.type
_entity.pdbx_description
1 polymer ?
#
loop_
_entity_poly.entity_id
_entity_poly.type
_entity_poly.pdbx_seq_one_letter_code
_entity_poly.pdbx_strand_id
1 'polypeptide(L)'
;MVGNCSDVRVRDISCGPGHGISIGSLGKNRTTDRVENVRVDTCLLTNTTNGVRIKSWQGGMGSARDLRFESIVMKNVSNPIIIDQYYCDQPTPCANQTEAVEVRKVEFVDVRGTSATARAIKIACSDTAPCTELELRNVNLTVVGGGAATASCYRASGKAAGVVAPASCLAKGDP
;
A
#
# COMPACT_ATOMS: atom_id res chain seq x y z
N MET A 1 8.84 6.63 -5.34
CA MET A 1 8.30 7.97 -5.65
C MET A 1 8.20 8.74 -4.35
N VAL A 2 8.61 10.01 -4.32
CA VAL A 2 8.61 10.87 -3.12
C VAL A 2 7.57 11.98 -3.28
N GLY A 3 7.47 12.89 -2.30
CA GLY A 3 6.49 13.98 -2.34
C GLY A 3 6.64 14.91 -3.55
N ASN A 4 5.54 15.59 -3.89
CA ASN A 4 5.42 16.57 -4.98
C ASN A 4 5.72 15.99 -6.36
N CYS A 5 5.06 14.86 -6.66
CA CYS A 5 5.14 14.18 -7.95
C CYS A 5 3.73 13.94 -8.52
N SER A 6 3.53 14.19 -9.80
CA SER A 6 2.29 13.85 -10.51
C SER A 6 2.59 13.16 -11.85
N ASP A 7 1.57 12.47 -12.39
CA ASP A 7 1.58 11.95 -13.77
C ASP A 7 2.73 10.96 -14.04
N VAL A 8 2.97 10.07 -13.09
CA VAL A 8 4.06 9.10 -13.13
C VAL A 8 3.53 7.74 -13.59
N ARG A 9 4.15 7.16 -14.61
CA ARG A 9 3.93 5.76 -15.01
C ARG A 9 5.19 4.94 -14.87
N VAL A 10 5.08 3.83 -14.15
CA VAL A 10 6.12 2.80 -14.01
C VAL A 10 5.57 1.52 -14.63
N ARG A 11 6.23 0.98 -15.65
CA ARG A 11 5.79 -0.25 -16.31
C ARG A 11 6.92 -1.20 -16.69
N ASP A 12 6.59 -2.48 -16.82
CA ASP A 12 7.47 -3.51 -17.37
C ASP A 12 8.80 -3.65 -16.61
N ILE A 13 8.71 -3.64 -15.27
CA ILE A 13 9.88 -3.76 -14.41
C ILE A 13 9.88 -5.05 -13.61
N SER A 14 11.08 -5.58 -13.41
CA SER A 14 11.36 -6.66 -12.46
C SER A 14 12.20 -6.11 -11.31
N CYS A 15 11.74 -6.28 -10.08
CA CYS A 15 12.44 -5.82 -8.87
C CYS A 15 12.72 -7.01 -7.96
N GLY A 16 13.96 -7.16 -7.50
CA GLY A 16 14.28 -8.19 -6.53
C GLY A 16 15.75 -8.61 -6.53
N PRO A 17 16.36 -8.86 -5.35
CA PRO A 17 15.86 -8.56 -4.00
C PRO A 17 15.84 -7.04 -3.70
N GLY A 18 15.18 -6.59 -2.63
CA GLY A 18 15.12 -5.17 -2.25
C GLY A 18 13.85 -4.75 -1.50
N HIS A 19 13.54 -3.46 -1.49
CA HIS A 19 12.43 -2.88 -0.71
C HIS A 19 11.08 -2.80 -1.42
N GLY A 20 11.00 -3.26 -2.68
CA GLY A 20 9.81 -3.16 -3.50
C GLY A 20 9.56 -1.77 -4.08
N ILE A 21 8.32 -1.52 -4.50
CA ILE A 21 7.89 -0.25 -5.09
C ILE A 21 7.17 0.55 -4.01
N SER A 22 7.74 1.70 -3.64
CA SER A 22 7.20 2.55 -2.59
C SER A 22 6.82 3.95 -3.09
N ILE A 23 5.66 4.42 -2.66
CA ILE A 23 5.30 5.85 -2.60
C ILE A 23 5.60 6.33 -1.18
N GLY A 24 6.42 7.38 -1.07
CA GLY A 24 6.90 7.96 0.17
C GLY A 24 8.35 7.60 0.55
N SER A 25 8.80 7.98 1.74
CA SER A 25 7.96 8.50 2.83
C SER A 25 7.45 9.91 2.56
N LEU A 26 6.17 10.15 2.83
CA LEU A 26 5.50 11.43 2.64
C LEU A 26 5.33 12.17 3.98
N GLY A 27 5.39 13.51 3.97
CA GLY A 27 5.03 14.38 5.08
C GLY A 27 6.02 14.38 6.26
N LYS A 28 7.30 14.05 6.00
CA LYS A 28 8.33 14.05 7.04
C LYS A 28 8.45 15.43 7.70
N ASN A 29 8.64 15.49 9.02
CA ASN A 29 8.74 16.76 9.76
C ASN A 29 7.52 17.68 9.59
N ARG A 30 6.31 17.09 9.51
CA ARG A 30 5.05 17.83 9.30
C ARG A 30 5.04 18.64 7.99
N THR A 31 5.81 18.23 6.99
CA THR A 31 5.75 18.86 5.68
C THR A 31 4.46 18.47 4.96
N THR A 32 4.10 19.28 3.96
CA THR A 32 3.03 18.96 3.03
C THR A 32 3.61 18.30 1.79
N ASP A 33 3.20 17.07 1.50
CA ASP A 33 3.57 16.36 0.27
C ASP A 33 2.33 16.01 -0.54
N ARG A 34 2.41 16.18 -1.87
CA ARG A 34 1.35 15.78 -2.79
C ARG A 34 1.83 14.75 -3.81
N VAL A 35 1.11 13.65 -3.94
CA VAL A 35 1.32 12.64 -4.98
C VAL A 35 -0.01 12.37 -5.67
N GLU A 36 -0.04 12.48 -6.99
CA GLU A 36 -1.28 12.36 -7.77
C GLU A 36 -1.06 11.63 -9.09
N ASN A 37 -2.06 10.88 -9.56
CA ASN A 37 -2.07 10.25 -10.88
C ASN A 37 -0.80 9.39 -11.13
N VAL A 38 -0.63 8.35 -10.30
CA VAL A 38 0.48 7.42 -10.41
C VAL A 38 -0.03 6.06 -10.83
N ARG A 39 0.58 5.49 -11.88
CA ARG A 39 0.30 4.12 -12.32
C ARG A 39 1.56 3.27 -12.27
N VAL A 40 1.45 2.12 -11.61
CA VAL A 40 2.46 1.07 -11.57
C VAL A 40 1.83 -0.17 -12.18
N ASP A 41 2.27 -0.56 -13.37
CA ASP A 41 1.66 -1.65 -14.13
C ASP A 41 2.67 -2.67 -14.67
N THR A 42 2.26 -3.94 -14.78
CA THR A 42 3.07 -4.99 -15.42
C THR A 42 4.43 -5.18 -14.72
N CYS A 43 4.39 -5.50 -13.43
CA CYS A 43 5.59 -5.62 -12.59
C CYS A 43 5.79 -7.04 -12.05
N LEU A 44 7.04 -7.47 -11.94
CA LEU A 44 7.43 -8.69 -11.21
C LEU A 44 8.25 -8.31 -9.98
N LEU A 45 7.81 -8.68 -8.78
CA LEU A 45 8.54 -8.47 -7.54
C LEU A 45 8.95 -9.82 -6.95
N THR A 46 10.25 -10.04 -6.75
CA THR A 46 10.79 -11.32 -6.26
C THR A 46 11.70 -11.11 -5.05
N ASN A 47 11.52 -11.87 -3.97
CA ASN A 47 12.37 -11.82 -2.78
C ASN A 47 12.56 -10.39 -2.21
N THR A 48 11.51 -9.58 -2.25
CA THR A 48 11.51 -8.20 -1.72
C THR A 48 10.87 -8.16 -0.34
N THR A 49 11.30 -7.20 0.49
CA THR A 49 10.72 -7.02 1.82
C THR A 49 9.30 -6.47 1.77
N ASN A 50 8.94 -5.73 0.71
CA ASN A 50 7.59 -5.25 0.46
C ASN A 50 7.26 -5.39 -1.02
N GLY A 51 5.99 -5.51 -1.35
CA GLY A 51 5.53 -5.48 -2.73
C GLY A 51 5.31 -4.03 -3.16
N VAL A 52 4.05 -3.61 -3.11
CA VAL A 52 3.65 -2.21 -3.30
C VAL A 52 3.32 -1.58 -1.95
N ARG A 53 3.85 -0.39 -1.71
CA ARG A 53 3.77 0.27 -0.41
C ARG A 53 3.50 1.77 -0.53
N ILE A 54 2.57 2.28 0.26
CA ILE A 54 2.42 3.72 0.54
C ILE A 54 2.83 3.96 1.99
N LYS A 55 3.73 4.92 2.23
CA LYS A 55 4.18 5.28 3.58
C LYS A 55 4.12 6.79 3.83
N SER A 56 3.39 7.19 4.86
CA SER A 56 3.31 8.57 5.34
C SER A 56 3.82 8.64 6.77
N TRP A 57 4.61 9.68 7.07
CA TRP A 57 4.96 10.02 8.43
C TRP A 57 3.72 10.42 9.23
N GLN A 58 3.72 10.05 10.51
CA GLN A 58 2.78 10.58 11.49
C GLN A 58 2.97 12.10 11.64
N GLY A 59 1.86 12.85 11.65
CA GLY A 59 1.84 14.31 11.65
C GLY A 59 2.10 14.95 10.28
N GLY A 60 2.27 14.15 9.22
CA GLY A 60 2.42 14.65 7.85
C GLY A 60 1.13 15.24 7.29
N MET A 61 1.25 16.14 6.31
CA MET A 61 0.11 16.80 5.67
C MET A 61 0.13 16.62 4.14
N GLY A 62 -0.99 16.88 3.48
CA GLY A 62 -1.12 16.81 2.02
C GLY A 62 -1.93 15.60 1.57
N SER A 63 -1.64 15.07 0.39
CA SER A 63 -2.47 14.03 -0.23
C SER A 63 -1.67 13.06 -1.11
N ALA A 64 -2.02 11.77 -1.06
CA ALA A 64 -1.62 10.75 -2.02
C ALA A 64 -2.89 10.15 -2.64
N ARG A 65 -3.20 10.51 -3.88
CA ARG A 65 -4.48 10.17 -4.52
C ARG A 65 -4.36 9.76 -5.97
N ASP A 66 -5.40 9.08 -6.46
CA ASP A 66 -5.50 8.63 -7.85
C ASP A 66 -4.30 7.74 -8.21
N LEU A 67 -4.13 6.67 -7.41
CA LEU A 67 -2.98 5.75 -7.48
C LEU A 67 -3.46 4.37 -7.93
N ARG A 68 -2.78 3.77 -8.91
CA ARG A 68 -3.14 2.46 -9.43
C ARG A 68 -1.94 1.52 -9.51
N PHE A 69 -2.05 0.39 -8.82
CA PHE A 69 -1.11 -0.73 -8.85
C PHE A 69 -1.78 -1.91 -9.56
N GLU A 70 -1.26 -2.30 -10.72
CA GLU A 70 -1.97 -3.16 -11.67
C GLU A 70 -1.09 -4.26 -12.26
N SER A 71 -1.65 -5.45 -12.48
CA SER A 71 -0.95 -6.54 -13.18
C SER A 71 0.42 -6.85 -12.54
N ILE A 72 0.42 -7.05 -11.22
CA ILE A 72 1.63 -7.25 -10.42
C ILE A 72 1.74 -8.70 -10.00
N VAL A 73 2.87 -9.33 -10.33
CA VAL A 73 3.22 -10.68 -9.89
C VAL A 73 4.22 -10.60 -8.75
N MET A 74 3.94 -11.27 -7.64
CA MET A 74 4.80 -11.33 -6.46
C MET A 74 5.30 -12.75 -6.21
N LYS A 75 6.60 -12.90 -5.95
CA LYS A 75 7.22 -14.18 -5.61
C LYS A 75 8.01 -14.03 -4.32
N ASN A 76 7.57 -14.70 -3.26
CA ASN A 76 8.25 -14.70 -1.97
C ASN A 76 8.50 -13.26 -1.45
N VAL A 77 7.46 -12.44 -1.49
CA VAL A 77 7.51 -11.04 -1.02
C VAL A 77 7.06 -10.97 0.43
N SER A 78 7.85 -10.39 1.34
CA SER A 78 7.53 -10.47 2.78
C SER A 78 6.26 -9.72 3.17
N ASN A 79 6.02 -8.55 2.59
CA ASN A 79 4.81 -7.75 2.81
C ASN A 79 4.24 -7.24 1.48
N PRO A 80 3.42 -8.05 0.78
CA PRO A 80 2.88 -7.76 -0.55
C PRO A 80 2.22 -6.39 -0.73
N ILE A 81 1.21 -6.05 0.08
CA ILE A 81 0.46 -4.78 -0.05
C ILE A 81 0.47 -4.07 1.30
N ILE A 82 1.04 -2.86 1.34
CA ILE A 82 1.08 -2.04 2.56
C ILE A 82 0.60 -0.62 2.30
N ILE A 83 -0.24 -0.11 3.21
CA ILE A 83 -0.36 1.33 3.48
C ILE A 83 -0.02 1.55 4.95
N ASP A 84 0.91 2.45 5.23
CA ASP A 84 1.36 2.77 6.59
C ASP A 84 1.41 4.29 6.80
N GLN A 85 0.34 4.84 7.36
CA GLN A 85 0.30 6.25 7.80
C GLN A 85 0.91 6.47 9.19
N TYR A 86 1.40 5.40 9.82
CA TYR A 86 2.10 5.45 11.10
C TYR A 86 3.63 5.35 10.95
N TYR A 87 4.15 5.60 9.75
CA TYR A 87 5.58 5.42 9.45
C TYR A 87 6.44 6.31 10.35
N CYS A 88 7.43 5.70 10.99
CA CYS A 88 8.42 6.37 11.79
C CYS A 88 9.75 5.65 11.65
N ASP A 89 10.70 6.28 10.98
CA ASP A 89 12.04 5.75 10.71
C ASP A 89 13.07 6.59 11.47
N GLN A 90 13.02 6.47 12.79
CA GLN A 90 13.85 7.20 13.75
C GLN A 90 14.39 6.24 14.81
N PRO A 91 15.59 6.48 15.37
CA PRO A 91 16.13 5.68 16.46
C PRO A 91 15.25 5.70 17.72
N THR A 92 14.59 6.83 17.96
CA THR A 92 13.60 6.99 19.04
C THR A 92 12.19 6.87 18.46
N PRO A 93 11.29 6.08 19.08
CA PRO A 93 9.91 5.98 18.63
C PRO A 93 9.25 7.35 18.54
N CYS A 94 8.56 7.62 17.44
CA CYS A 94 7.76 8.83 17.30
C CYS A 94 6.64 8.82 18.33
N ALA A 95 6.32 9.99 18.88
CA ALA A 95 5.07 10.15 19.61
C ALA A 95 3.91 9.85 18.66
N ASN A 96 2.95 9.06 19.13
CA ASN A 96 1.76 8.74 18.35
C ASN A 96 1.02 10.04 17.99
N GLN A 97 0.91 10.30 16.70
CA GLN A 97 0.08 11.37 16.18
C GLN A 97 -1.03 10.78 15.34
N THR A 98 -2.18 11.42 15.38
CA THR A 98 -3.34 10.99 14.61
C THR A 98 -3.31 11.55 13.21
N GLU A 99 -2.78 12.74 12.94
CA GLU A 99 -2.71 13.32 11.59
C GLU A 99 -1.73 12.57 10.68
N ALA A 100 -2.03 12.50 9.38
CA ALA A 100 -1.15 11.97 8.34
C ALA A 100 -1.57 12.52 6.96
N VAL A 101 -0.73 12.33 5.94
CA VAL A 101 -1.06 12.62 4.54
C VAL A 101 -2.32 11.86 4.15
N GLU A 102 -3.34 12.53 3.62
CA GLU A 102 -4.57 11.89 3.16
C GLU A 102 -4.25 10.82 2.09
N VAL A 103 -4.79 9.62 2.21
CA VAL A 103 -4.65 8.56 1.19
C VAL A 103 -6.05 8.19 0.69
N ARG A 104 -6.33 8.48 -0.58
CA ARG A 104 -7.64 8.17 -1.19
C ARG A 104 -7.52 7.68 -2.63
N LYS A 105 -8.54 6.98 -3.12
CA LYS A 105 -8.60 6.51 -4.52
C LYS A 105 -7.35 5.72 -4.91
N VAL A 106 -7.12 4.63 -4.19
CA VAL A 106 -6.00 3.72 -4.43
C VAL A 106 -6.52 2.37 -4.87
N GLU A 107 -6.14 1.96 -6.07
CA GLU A 107 -6.58 0.72 -6.69
C GLU A 107 -5.45 -0.30 -6.73
N PHE A 108 -5.70 -1.50 -6.19
CA PHE A 108 -4.86 -2.68 -6.37
C PHE A 108 -5.62 -3.67 -7.25
N VAL A 109 -5.17 -3.84 -8.49
CA VAL A 109 -5.89 -4.57 -9.54
C VAL A 109 -5.01 -5.70 -10.10
N ASP A 110 -5.54 -6.91 -10.17
CA ASP A 110 -4.84 -8.07 -10.74
C ASP A 110 -3.45 -8.31 -10.09
N VAL A 111 -3.40 -8.22 -8.77
CA VAL A 111 -2.18 -8.49 -7.97
C VAL A 111 -2.18 -9.94 -7.54
N ARG A 112 -1.17 -10.72 -7.93
CA ARG A 112 -1.13 -12.16 -7.67
C ARG A 112 0.22 -12.70 -7.24
N GLY A 113 0.23 -13.83 -6.53
CA GLY A 113 1.43 -14.60 -6.26
C GLY A 113 1.63 -14.95 -4.79
N THR A 114 2.87 -14.93 -4.29
CA THR A 114 3.20 -15.50 -2.98
C THR A 114 3.84 -14.51 -2.01
N SER A 115 3.35 -14.54 -0.78
CA SER A 115 3.85 -13.85 0.39
C SER A 115 4.83 -14.72 1.17
N ALA A 116 5.96 -14.16 1.60
CA ALA A 116 6.90 -14.86 2.48
C ALA A 116 6.40 -14.91 3.94
N THR A 117 5.42 -14.07 4.30
CA THR A 117 4.82 -14.03 5.64
C THR A 117 3.31 -14.28 5.57
N ALA A 118 2.70 -14.65 6.70
CA ALA A 118 1.27 -14.94 6.77
C ALA A 118 0.39 -13.71 6.46
N ARG A 119 0.83 -12.49 6.79
CA ARG A 119 0.05 -11.27 6.60
C ARG A 119 0.44 -10.60 5.27
N ALA A 120 -0.33 -10.89 4.23
CA ALA A 120 -0.05 -10.39 2.88
C ALA A 120 -0.50 -8.94 2.68
N ILE A 121 -1.59 -8.53 3.31
CA ILE A 121 -2.17 -7.18 3.20
C ILE A 121 -2.19 -6.52 4.58
N LYS A 122 -1.55 -5.36 4.70
CA LYS A 122 -1.56 -4.54 5.92
C LYS A 122 -1.84 -3.08 5.58
N ILE A 123 -3.03 -2.61 5.89
CA ILE A 123 -3.45 -1.23 5.63
C ILE A 123 -3.71 -0.58 7.00
N ALA A 124 -2.81 0.28 7.45
CA ALA A 124 -2.91 0.99 8.72
C ALA A 124 -2.99 2.49 8.45
N CYS A 125 -4.19 3.03 8.61
CA CYS A 125 -4.51 4.40 8.30
C CYS A 125 -4.81 5.22 9.57
N SER A 126 -4.63 6.53 9.47
CA SER A 126 -4.80 7.51 10.52
C SER A 126 -6.26 7.58 10.99
N ASP A 127 -6.45 7.86 12.29
CA ASP A 127 -7.79 8.09 12.87
C ASP A 127 -8.46 9.37 12.37
N THR A 128 -7.69 10.42 12.06
CA THR A 128 -8.19 11.73 11.62
C THR A 128 -8.10 11.93 10.10
N ALA A 129 -7.37 11.07 9.40
CA ALA A 129 -7.24 11.02 7.94
C ALA A 129 -7.34 9.55 7.46
N PRO A 130 -8.50 8.89 7.67
CA PRO A 130 -8.71 7.50 7.28
C PRO A 130 -8.51 7.32 5.78
N CYS A 131 -8.06 6.13 5.36
CA CYS A 131 -7.97 5.82 3.95
C CYS A 131 -9.36 5.53 3.37
N THR A 132 -9.69 6.19 2.26
CA THR A 132 -11.00 6.12 1.62
C THR A 132 -10.88 5.74 0.14
N GLU A 133 -11.98 5.24 -0.43
CA GLU A 133 -12.03 4.87 -1.85
C GLU A 133 -10.91 3.88 -2.26
N LEU A 134 -10.56 2.95 -1.37
CA LEU A 134 -9.62 1.88 -1.70
C LEU A 134 -10.32 0.78 -2.52
N GLU A 135 -9.63 0.19 -3.48
CA GLU A 135 -10.14 -0.95 -4.24
C GLU A 135 -9.15 -2.12 -4.23
N LEU A 136 -9.64 -3.29 -3.84
CA LEU A 136 -8.99 -4.57 -4.06
C LEU A 136 -9.76 -5.33 -5.15
N ARG A 137 -9.21 -5.43 -6.36
CA ARG A 137 -9.85 -6.15 -7.47
C ARG A 137 -8.95 -7.25 -7.99
N ASN A 138 -9.44 -8.49 -8.00
CA ASN A 138 -8.68 -9.65 -8.46
C ASN A 138 -7.31 -9.80 -7.76
N VAL A 139 -7.29 -9.63 -6.44
CA VAL A 139 -6.07 -9.79 -5.63
C VAL A 139 -6.00 -11.23 -5.12
N ASN A 140 -4.97 -11.99 -5.52
CA ASN A 140 -4.81 -13.39 -5.14
C ASN A 140 -3.39 -13.69 -4.64
N LEU A 141 -3.22 -13.63 -3.32
CA LEU A 141 -1.97 -13.80 -2.60
C LEU A 141 -2.08 -14.98 -1.63
N THR A 142 -1.14 -15.92 -1.72
CA THR A 142 -1.01 -17.06 -0.80
C THR A 142 0.33 -17.02 -0.08
N VAL A 143 0.52 -17.82 0.97
CA VAL A 143 1.84 -17.96 1.60
C VAL A 143 2.72 -18.88 0.73
N VAL A 144 4.03 -18.62 0.69
CA VAL A 144 5.01 -19.53 0.08
C VAL A 144 4.93 -20.92 0.73
N GLY A 145 4.98 -21.98 -0.09
CA GLY A 145 4.85 -23.35 0.40
C GLY A 145 3.40 -23.81 0.61
N GLY A 146 2.42 -22.94 0.32
CA GLY A 146 1.00 -23.23 0.53
C GLY A 146 0.49 -22.65 1.85
N GLY A 147 -0.83 -22.45 1.93
CA GLY A 147 -1.49 -21.86 3.09
C GLY A 147 -2.19 -20.54 2.79
N ALA A 148 -3.20 -20.25 3.61
CA ALA A 148 -3.98 -19.03 3.51
C ALA A 148 -3.17 -17.83 4.01
N ALA A 149 -3.04 -16.81 3.17
CA ALA A 149 -2.59 -15.50 3.63
C ALA A 149 -3.70 -14.81 4.43
N THR A 150 -3.35 -13.72 5.12
CA THR A 150 -4.27 -12.89 5.90
C THR A 150 -4.16 -11.42 5.51
N ALA A 151 -5.24 -10.68 5.77
CA ALA A 151 -5.33 -9.24 5.58
C ALA A 151 -5.74 -8.56 6.89
N SER A 152 -5.18 -7.38 7.19
CA SER A 152 -5.61 -6.55 8.31
C SER A 152 -5.70 -5.09 7.91
N CYS A 153 -6.79 -4.44 8.28
CA CYS A 153 -7.07 -3.05 7.97
C CYS A 153 -7.40 -2.29 9.26
N TYR A 154 -6.94 -1.04 9.34
CA TYR A 154 -7.31 -0.09 10.38
C TYR A 154 -7.62 1.25 9.71
N ARG A 155 -8.81 1.82 10.01
CA ARG A 155 -9.31 3.08 9.44
C ARG A 155 -9.23 3.14 7.92
N ALA A 156 -9.61 2.05 7.27
CA ALA A 156 -9.53 1.90 5.83
C ALA A 156 -10.86 1.42 5.27
N SER A 157 -11.40 2.15 4.31
CA SER A 157 -12.69 1.89 3.69
C SER A 157 -12.59 1.85 2.17
N GLY A 158 -13.49 1.10 1.55
CA GLY A 158 -13.48 0.91 0.11
C GLY A 158 -14.33 -0.27 -0.33
N LYS A 159 -13.90 -0.90 -1.43
CA LYS A 159 -14.61 -2.04 -2.02
C LYS A 159 -13.65 -3.14 -2.45
N ALA A 160 -14.19 -4.34 -2.53
CA ALA A 160 -13.52 -5.51 -3.06
C ALA A 160 -14.35 -6.09 -4.21
N ALA A 161 -13.71 -6.50 -5.30
CA ALA A 161 -14.39 -7.02 -6.49
C ALA A 161 -13.63 -8.19 -7.11
N GLY A 162 -14.37 -9.15 -7.66
CA GLY A 162 -13.79 -10.37 -8.24
C GLY A 162 -13.14 -11.27 -7.17
N VAL A 163 -12.06 -11.97 -7.54
CA VAL A 163 -11.35 -12.87 -6.62
C VAL A 163 -10.47 -12.05 -5.68
N VAL A 164 -10.78 -12.05 -4.38
CA VAL A 164 -9.96 -11.39 -3.36
C VAL A 164 -9.58 -12.40 -2.28
N ALA A 165 -8.36 -12.90 -2.38
CA ALA A 165 -7.71 -13.82 -1.46
C ALA A 165 -6.34 -13.23 -1.07
N PRO A 166 -6.03 -12.96 0.21
CA PRO A 166 -6.90 -13.14 1.38
C PRO A 166 -8.18 -12.29 1.32
N ALA A 167 -9.21 -12.71 2.07
CA ALA A 167 -10.47 -11.97 2.15
C ALA A 167 -10.23 -10.49 2.51
N SER A 168 -10.97 -9.59 1.86
CA SER A 168 -10.83 -8.15 2.09
C SER A 168 -11.05 -7.78 3.55
N CYS A 169 -10.19 -6.92 4.08
CA CYS A 169 -10.35 -6.31 5.39
C CYS A 169 -10.93 -4.89 5.34
N LEU A 170 -11.19 -4.35 4.14
CA LEU A 170 -11.72 -2.99 3.97
C LEU A 170 -13.13 -2.90 4.55
N ALA A 171 -13.38 -1.87 5.35
CA ALA A 171 -14.74 -1.51 5.73
C ALA A 171 -15.51 -1.08 4.47
N LYS A 172 -16.83 -1.30 4.45
CA LYS A 172 -17.68 -0.71 3.41
C LYS A 172 -17.55 0.81 3.50
N GLY A 173 -17.25 1.47 2.39
CA GLY A 173 -17.30 2.93 2.32
C GLY A 173 -18.72 3.42 2.61
N ASP A 174 -18.84 4.61 3.18
CA ASP A 174 -20.13 5.30 3.22
C ASP A 174 -20.61 5.53 1.76
N PRO A 175 -21.92 5.36 1.49
CA PRO A 175 -22.49 5.49 0.15
C PRO A 175 -22.33 6.88 -0.47
#